data_AF-X0ZM08-F1
#
_entry.id   AF-X0ZM08-F1
#
_cell.length_a   1.000
_cell.length_b   1.000
_cell.length_c   1.000
_cell.angle_alpha   90.00
_cell.angle_beta   90.00
_cell.angle_gamma   90.00
#
_symmetry.space_group_name_H-M   'P 1'
#
loop_
_entity.id
_entity.type
_entity.pdbx_description
1 polymer ?
#
loop_
_entity_poly.entity_id
_entity_poly.type
_entity_poly.pdbx_seq_one_letter_code
_entity_poly.pdbx_strand_id
1 'polypeptide(L)' 'MEDIQKIGLLKMDFLGLKTLSLIDKTLFLINKTKNIDIDINNISADDKKTFNMLCEGECLGV' A
#
# COMPACT_ATOMS: atom_id res chain seq x y z
N MET A 1 26.03 -10.16 10.10
CA MET A 1 25.18 -9.01 9.64
C MET A 1 25.21 -7.87 10.66
N GLU A 2 25.13 -8.15 11.96
CA GLU A 2 25.40 -7.15 13.01
C GLU A 2 26.83 -6.56 12.96
N ASP A 3 27.78 -7.34 12.44
CA ASP A 3 29.21 -6.97 12.44
C ASP A 3 29.47 -5.70 11.61
N ILE A 4 28.69 -5.48 10.54
CA ILE A 4 28.80 -4.29 9.67
C ILE A 4 28.32 -3.03 10.39
N GLN A 5 27.26 -3.13 11.21
CA GLN A 5 26.79 -2.01 12.05
C GLN A 5 27.80 -1.69 13.17
N LYS A 6 28.47 -2.71 13.75
CA LYS A 6 29.45 -2.54 14.83
C LYS A 6 30.72 -1.81 14.39
N ILE A 7 31.03 -1.78 13.09
CA ILE A 7 32.19 -1.07 12.50
C ILE A 7 31.81 0.37 12.09
N GLY A 8 30.58 0.83 12.38
CA GLY A 8 30.14 2.21 12.14
C GLY A 8 29.63 2.48 10.72
N LEU A 9 29.35 1.44 9.93
CA LEU A 9 28.77 1.59 8.59
C LEU A 9 27.26 1.79 8.66
N LEU A 10 26.76 2.75 7.89
CA LEU A 10 25.32 3.03 7.78
C LEU A 10 24.64 1.89 7.00
N LYS A 11 23.72 1.19 7.68
CA LYS A 11 22.86 0.19 7.07
C LYS A 11 21.52 0.83 6.71
N MET A 12 21.11 0.70 5.45
CA MET A 12 19.76 1.00 5.01
C MET A 12 19.09 -0.28 4.52
N ASP A 13 17.84 -0.48 4.92
CA ASP A 13 17.02 -1.58 4.44
C ASP A 13 16.05 -1.05 3.39
N PHE A 14 16.13 -1.58 2.17
CA PHE A 14 15.16 -1.34 1.11
C PHE A 14 14.17 -2.51 1.09
N LEU A 15 12.90 -2.24 1.41
CA LEU A 15 11.86 -3.25 1.43
C LEU A 15 11.08 -3.22 0.10
N GLY A 16 11.13 -4.34 -0.63
CA GLY A 16 10.29 -4.57 -1.80
C GLY A 16 8.91 -5.10 -1.39
N LEU A 17 7.97 -4.21 -1.05
CA LEU A 17 6.63 -4.62 -0.65
C LEU A 17 5.75 -4.86 -1.88
N LYS A 18 5.28 -6.10 -2.04
CA LYS A 18 4.36 -6.49 -3.13
C LYS A 18 3.06 -5.68 -3.12
N THR A 19 2.58 -5.30 -1.94
CA THR A 19 1.36 -4.50 -1.76
C THR A 19 1.48 -3.12 -2.39
N LEU A 20 2.64 -2.45 -2.27
CA LEU A 20 2.90 -1.16 -2.93
C LEU A 20 2.76 -1.27 -4.45
N SER A 21 3.35 -2.31 -5.05
CA SER A 21 3.24 -2.54 -6.50
C SER A 21 1.82 -2.90 -6.95
N LEU A 22 1.03 -3.55 -6.10
CA LEU A 22 -0.37 -3.88 -6.40
C LEU A 22 -1.25 -2.63 -6.38
N ILE A 23 -1.06 -1.79 -5.37
CA ILE A 23 -1.79 -0.53 -5.19
C ILE A 23 -1.52 0.41 -6.37
N ASP A 24 -0.25 0.58 -6.77
CA ASP A 24 0.14 1.43 -7.90
C ASP A 24 -0.52 0.99 -9.22
N LYS A 25 -0.54 -0.32 -9.51
CA LYS A 25 -1.25 -0.87 -10.66
C LYS A 25 -2.75 -0.64 -10.61
N THR A 26 -3.34 -0.74 -9.41
CA THR A 26 -4.77 -0.50 -9.20
C THR A 26 -5.13 0.95 -9.52
N LEU A 27 -4.35 1.91 -9.03
CA LEU A 27 -4.53 3.33 -9.37
C LEU A 27 -4.43 3.58 -10.88
N PHE A 28 -3.39 3.04 -11.52
CA PHE A 28 -3.22 3.16 -12.97
C PHE A 28 -4.44 2.66 -13.75
N LEU A 29 -5.00 1.51 -13.35
CA LEU A 29 -6.18 0.94 -13.99
C LEU A 29 -7.43 1.78 -13.73
N ILE A 30 -7.62 2.32 -12.53
CA ILE A 30 -8.75 3.20 -12.20
C ILE A 30 -8.71 4.47 -13.06
N ASN A 31 -7.54 5.11 -13.13
CA ASN A 31 -7.34 6.29 -13.96
C ASN A 31 -7.65 5.98 -15.44
N LYS A 32 -7.11 4.88 -15.97
CA LYS A 32 -7.32 4.47 -17.36
C LYS A 32 -8.78 4.13 -17.69
N THR A 33 -9.51 3.51 -16.76
CA THR A 33 -10.88 2.99 -17.02
C THR A 33 -11.97 3.99 -16.69
N LYS A 34 -11.78 4.82 -15.66
CA LYS A 34 -12.80 5.75 -15.16
C LYS A 34 -12.40 7.21 -15.29
N ASN A 35 -11.17 7.53 -15.72
CA ASN A 35 -10.62 8.88 -15.73
C ASN A 35 -10.68 9.56 -14.35
N ILE A 36 -10.58 8.76 -13.29
CA ILE A 36 -10.53 9.23 -11.91
C ILE A 36 -9.09 9.17 -11.45
N ASP A 37 -8.55 10.30 -11.03
CA ASP A 37 -7.27 10.37 -10.35
C ASP A 37 -7.50 10.31 -8.84
N ILE A 38 -6.84 9.36 -8.17
CA ILE A 38 -7.01 9.10 -6.73
C ILE A 38 -5.68 9.35 -6.04
N ASP A 39 -5.67 10.31 -5.12
CA ASP A 39 -4.54 10.53 -4.22
C ASP A 39 -4.68 9.68 -2.96
N ILE A 40 -3.83 8.66 -2.83
CA ILE A 40 -3.79 7.74 -1.68
C ILE A 40 -3.53 8.45 -0.36
N ASN A 41 -2.75 9.53 -0.35
CA ASN A 41 -2.37 10.21 0.88
C ASN A 41 -3.54 10.99 1.50
N ASN A 42 -4.61 11.20 0.73
CA ASN A 42 -5.76 12.02 1.09
C ASN A 42 -7.07 11.21 1.16
N ILE A 43 -7.01 9.87 1.16
CA ILE A 43 -8.20 9.03 1.31
C ILE A 43 -8.72 9.14 2.76
N SER A 44 -10.04 9.32 2.92
CA SER A 44 -10.69 9.32 4.23
C SER A 44 -10.56 7.95 4.90
N ALA A 45 -10.11 7.93 6.15
CA ALA A 45 -10.05 6.71 6.95
C ALA A 45 -11.43 6.21 7.41
N ASP A 46 -12.47 7.05 7.31
CA ASP A 46 -13.81 6.79 7.85
C ASP A 46 -14.82 6.33 6.79
N ASP A 47 -14.38 5.60 5.76
CA ASP A 47 -15.30 5.10 4.73
C ASP A 47 -16.13 3.90 5.24
N LYS A 48 -17.41 4.17 5.49
CA LYS A 48 -18.37 3.17 5.98
C LYS A 48 -18.50 1.95 5.06
N LYS A 49 -18.37 2.14 3.74
CA LYS A 49 -18.46 1.00 2.80
C LYS A 49 -17.28 0.05 2.95
N THR A 50 -16.07 0.59 3.09
CA THR A 50 -14.85 -0.18 3.35
C THR A 50 -14.97 -0.97 4.66
N PHE A 51 -15.44 -0.34 5.75
CA PHE A 51 -15.63 -1.07 7.01
C PHE A 51 -16.72 -2.15 6.93
N ASN A 52 -17.83 -1.89 6.22
CA ASN A 52 -18.85 -2.91 6.03
C ASN A 52 -18.32 -4.14 5.27
N MET A 53 -17.55 -3.93 4.19
CA MET A 53 -16.89 -5.00 3.44
C MET A 53 -15.98 -5.85 4.34
N LEU A 54 -15.20 -5.20 5.20
CA LEU A 54 -14.34 -5.88 6.17
C LEU A 54 -15.15 -6.67 7.22
N CYS A 55 -16.25 -6.10 7.72
CA CYS A 55 -17.14 -6.77 8.67
C CYS A 55 -17.86 -7.98 8.06
N GLU A 56 -18.15 -7.94 6.76
CA GLU A 56 -18.75 -9.06 6.01
C GLU A 56 -17.73 -10.17 5.71
N GLY A 57 -16.44 -9.94 6.01
CA GLY A 57 -15.37 -10.92 5.82
C GLY A 57 -14.89 -11.01 4.36
N GLU A 58 -15.25 -10.04 3.52
CA GLU A 58 -14.83 -9.97 2.11
C GLU A 58 -13.38 -9.46 1.98
N CYS A 59 -12.43 -10.12 2.65
CA CYS A 59 -11.04 -9.68 2.78
C CYS A 59 -10.07 -10.37 1.80
N LEU A 60 -10.56 -11.00 0.73
CA LEU A 60 -9.70 -11.71 -0.21
C LEU A 60 -8.82 -10.73 -1.00
N GLY A 61 -7.52 -10.67 -0.66
CA GLY A 61 -6.56 -9.77 -1.30
C GLY A 61 -6.44 -8.37 -0.67
N VAL A 62 -7.04 -8.18 0.51
CA VAL A 62 -6.88 -7.00 1.37
C VAL A 62 -5.74 -7.21 2.36
#